data_AF-A0A3M0XPS1-F1
#
_entry.id   AF-A0A3M0XPS1-F1
#
_cell.length_a   1.000
_cell.length_b   1.000
_cell.length_c   1.000
_cell.angle_alpha   90.00
_cell.angle_beta   90.00
_cell.angle_gamma   90.00
#
_symmetry.space_group_name_H-M   'P 1'
#
loop_
_entity.id
_entity.type
_entity.pdbx_description
1 polymer ?
#
loop_
_entity_poly.entity_id
_entity_poly.type
_entity_poly.pdbx_seq_one_letter_code
_entity_poly.pdbx_strand_id
1 'polypeptide(L)'
;MNTTYVLEVTYCLTAEARRRICRETGEMPVDEQRVYFDLREATPEQREQILRVAKVDRDGTVFIQWGRYENAPRFDSEPTLEQLVEVCRQYADEQDKEERAHLAQAIEEKIEMIRRAIQKHDPSLHSHLLLHGSRLKRARELGIDTTPYNNALKEYKQLQPQFREEENQRLEELRKEQERAEMAKVEERKRREAEKLAWIKQHGSELLRRAVAAGHDCDRRYLLERAAMEYPGFVLDYNETADWRERSCPTINALNERDEVLKAHPDVRCSIVWLTSEPSNAFDHYDEPAAPGDPDMPYCVYDENAPEREAIIVVDPTYNGKYLVK
;
A
#
# COMPACT_ATOMS: atom_id res chain seq x y z
N MET A 1 46.17 -28.76 10.05
CA MET A 1 46.38 -27.50 9.31
C MET A 1 47.35 -26.68 10.15
N ASN A 2 48.51 -26.30 9.60
CA ASN A 2 49.42 -25.39 10.29
C ASN A 2 48.80 -24.01 10.23
N THR A 3 48.16 -23.57 11.32
CA THR A 3 47.63 -22.20 11.43
C THR A 3 48.80 -21.24 11.27
N THR A 4 48.79 -20.46 10.21
CA THR A 4 49.84 -19.49 9.92
C THR A 4 49.66 -18.32 10.89
N TYR A 5 50.62 -18.12 11.82
CA TYR A 5 50.58 -17.05 12.83
C TYR A 5 51.02 -15.69 12.26
N VAL A 6 50.77 -15.46 10.97
CA VAL A 6 51.17 -14.23 10.29
C VAL A 6 49.97 -13.27 10.26
N LEU A 7 50.15 -12.10 10.83
CA LEU A 7 49.19 -11.00 10.80
C LEU A 7 49.53 -10.07 9.64
N GLU A 8 48.63 -9.96 8.66
CA GLU A 8 48.71 -8.94 7.62
C GLU A 8 48.00 -7.66 8.10
N VAL A 9 48.74 -6.55 8.13
CA VAL A 9 48.20 -5.24 8.50
C VAL A 9 48.39 -4.27 7.36
N THR A 10 47.28 -3.68 6.96
CA THR A 10 47.27 -2.54 6.04
C THR A 10 47.36 -1.25 6.84
N TYR A 11 48.23 -0.32 6.47
CA TYR A 11 48.33 1.00 7.11
C TYR A 11 48.55 2.09 6.08
N CYS A 12 48.33 3.36 6.46
CA CYS A 12 48.56 4.50 5.57
C CYS A 12 49.80 5.27 6.00
N LEU A 13 50.53 5.83 5.04
CA LEU A 13 51.61 6.76 5.35
C LEU A 13 51.06 8.17 5.61
N THR A 14 51.68 8.91 6.51
CA THR A 14 51.39 10.34 6.64
C THR A 14 51.83 11.09 5.37
N ALA A 15 51.17 12.21 5.06
CA ALA A 15 51.57 13.05 3.92
C ALA A 15 53.00 13.60 4.06
N GLU A 16 53.51 13.73 5.29
CA GLU A 16 54.89 14.12 5.56
C GLU A 16 55.86 12.97 5.29
N ALA A 17 55.55 11.75 5.73
CA ALA A 17 56.35 10.57 5.46
C ALA A 17 56.43 10.25 3.97
N ARG A 18 55.32 10.33 3.23
CA ARG A 18 55.33 10.15 1.77
C ARG A 18 56.23 11.17 1.08
N ARG A 19 56.17 12.44 1.51
CA ARG A 19 57.05 13.50 0.99
C ARG A 19 58.52 13.26 1.35
N ARG A 20 58.82 12.76 2.56
CA ARG A 20 60.17 12.38 2.97
C ARG A 20 60.73 11.25 2.11
N ILE A 21 60.00 10.14 1.99
CA ILE A 21 60.38 8.99 1.16
C ILE A 21 60.61 9.42 -0.29
N CYS A 22 59.71 10.23 -0.85
CA CYS A 22 59.86 10.73 -2.22
C CYS A 22 61.12 11.57 -2.43
N ARG A 23 61.57 12.35 -1.43
CA ARG A 23 62.83 13.09 -1.52
C ARG A 23 64.05 12.18 -1.43
N GLU A 24 63.96 11.11 -0.65
CA GLU A 24 65.05 10.18 -0.39
C GLU A 24 65.24 9.19 -1.55
N THR A 25 64.15 8.68 -2.13
CA THR A 25 64.18 7.63 -3.16
C THR A 25 63.95 8.16 -4.57
N GLY A 26 63.34 9.35 -4.72
CA GLY A 26 62.89 9.87 -6.00
C GLY A 26 61.52 9.35 -6.45
N GLU A 27 60.89 8.44 -5.69
CA GLU A 27 59.60 7.82 -6.04
C GLU A 27 58.52 8.15 -5.01
N MET A 28 57.30 8.46 -5.47
CA MET A 28 56.16 8.71 -4.58
C MET A 28 55.56 7.37 -4.12
N PRO A 29 55.67 6.99 -2.83
CA PRO A 29 55.08 5.75 -2.37
C PRO A 29 53.55 5.82 -2.46
N VAL A 30 52.94 4.65 -2.68
CA VAL A 30 51.49 4.46 -2.52
C VAL A 30 51.09 4.79 -1.08
N ASP A 31 49.89 5.31 -0.89
CA ASP A 31 49.43 5.75 0.43
C ASP A 31 49.23 4.54 1.36
N GLU A 32 48.62 3.48 0.82
CA GLU A 32 48.38 2.21 1.47
C GLU A 32 49.63 1.31 1.43
N GLN A 33 50.09 0.89 2.59
CA GLN A 33 51.22 0.00 2.79
C GLN A 33 50.78 -1.27 3.52
N ARG A 34 51.56 -2.34 3.39
CA ARG A 34 51.31 -3.62 4.07
C ARG A 34 52.52 -4.05 4.86
N VAL A 35 52.28 -4.52 6.07
CA VAL A 35 53.29 -5.10 6.96
C VAL A 35 52.79 -6.43 7.50
N TYR A 36 53.74 -7.34 7.73
CA TYR A 36 53.48 -8.69 8.24
C TYR A 36 54.14 -8.86 9.60
N PHE A 37 53.36 -9.22 10.61
CA PHE A 37 53.87 -9.52 11.95
C PHE A 37 53.73 -11.01 12.25
N ASP A 38 54.73 -11.59 12.91
CA ASP A 38 54.59 -12.92 13.50
C ASP A 38 53.92 -12.80 14.87
N LEU A 39 52.67 -13.24 14.98
CA LEU A 39 51.91 -13.20 16.24
C LEU A 39 52.52 -14.04 17.35
N ARG A 40 53.51 -14.90 17.05
CA ARG A 40 54.27 -15.63 18.07
C ARG A 40 55.19 -14.73 18.87
N GLU A 41 55.65 -13.61 18.28
CA GLU A 41 56.49 -12.62 18.93
C GLU A 41 55.68 -11.71 19.89
N ALA A 42 54.37 -11.61 19.67
CA ALA A 42 53.46 -10.88 20.54
C ALA A 42 53.22 -11.61 21.87
N THR A 43 53.05 -10.85 22.95
CA THR A 43 52.58 -11.41 24.23
C THR A 43 51.14 -11.92 24.11
N PRO A 44 50.67 -12.81 24.99
CA PRO A 44 49.27 -13.24 25.02
C PRO A 44 48.27 -12.07 25.04
N GLU A 45 48.57 -11.02 25.82
CA GLU A 45 47.73 -9.83 25.96
C GLU A 45 47.72 -8.99 24.68
N GLN A 46 48.87 -8.83 24.02
CA GLN A 46 48.97 -8.14 22.73
C GLN A 46 48.18 -8.89 21.65
N ARG A 47 48.30 -10.23 21.60
CA ARG A 47 47.51 -11.06 20.69
C ARG A 47 46.02 -10.90 20.91
N GLU A 48 45.56 -10.87 22.16
CA GLU A 48 44.15 -10.68 22.49
C GLU A 48 43.63 -9.34 21.96
N GLN A 49 44.38 -8.23 22.15
CA GLN A 49 43.98 -6.92 21.63
C GLN A 49 43.95 -6.88 20.10
N ILE A 50 44.92 -7.49 19.43
CA ILE A 50 44.94 -7.59 17.96
C ILE A 50 43.73 -8.41 17.47
N LEU A 51 43.43 -9.54 18.11
CA LEU A 51 42.34 -10.43 17.70
C LEU A 51 40.93 -9.86 17.94
N ARG A 52 40.78 -8.82 18.77
CA ARG A 52 39.50 -8.10 18.90
C ARG A 52 39.09 -7.38 17.62
N VAL A 53 40.06 -6.97 16.80
CA VAL A 53 39.83 -6.18 15.57
C VAL A 53 40.17 -6.96 14.30
N ALA A 54 40.97 -8.01 14.42
CA ALA A 54 41.36 -8.84 13.30
C ALA A 54 40.25 -9.80 12.85
N LYS A 55 40.28 -10.15 11.57
CA LYS A 55 39.47 -11.20 10.97
C LYS A 55 40.37 -12.37 10.61
N VAL A 56 39.79 -13.57 10.61
CA VAL A 56 40.47 -14.80 10.19
C VAL A 56 39.82 -15.26 8.89
N ASP A 57 40.60 -15.33 7.82
CA ASP A 57 40.10 -15.85 6.54
C ASP A 57 40.02 -17.39 6.58
N ARG A 58 39.39 -17.98 5.56
CA ARG A 58 39.17 -19.42 5.44
C ARG A 58 40.48 -20.23 5.38
N ASP A 59 41.57 -19.61 4.93
CA ASP A 59 42.90 -20.23 4.86
C ASP A 59 43.67 -20.13 6.19
N GLY A 60 43.13 -19.42 7.18
CA GLY A 60 43.75 -19.19 8.48
C GLY A 60 44.59 -17.91 8.56
N THR A 61 44.66 -17.10 7.49
CA THR A 61 45.34 -15.80 7.50
C THR A 61 44.61 -14.83 8.41
N VAL A 62 45.35 -14.18 9.32
CA VAL A 62 44.82 -13.15 10.23
C VAL A 62 45.11 -11.79 9.61
N PHE A 63 44.09 -10.97 9.43
CA PHE A 63 44.25 -9.63 8.87
C PHE A 63 43.39 -8.60 9.59
N ILE A 64 43.86 -7.35 9.65
CA ILE A 64 43.07 -6.24 10.21
C ILE A 64 42.43 -5.47 9.07
N GLN A 65 41.11 -5.38 9.09
CA GLN A 65 40.34 -4.56 8.17
C GLN A 65 39.76 -3.37 8.92
N TRP A 66 40.36 -2.19 8.78
CA TRP A 66 39.95 -0.94 9.44
C TRP A 66 38.58 -0.40 8.98
N GLY A 67 37.88 -1.12 8.10
CA GLY A 67 36.59 -0.73 7.53
C GLY A 67 36.77 0.18 6.32
N ARG A 68 36.60 1.49 6.51
CA ARG A 68 36.83 2.49 5.46
C ARG A 68 38.30 2.89 5.42
N TYR A 69 38.79 3.24 4.24
CA TYR A 69 40.17 3.71 4.03
C TYR A 69 40.56 4.87 4.97
N GLU A 70 39.61 5.75 5.28
CA GLU A 70 39.78 6.91 6.17
C GLU A 70 40.08 6.53 7.62
N ASN A 71 39.72 5.31 8.03
CA ASN A 71 39.93 4.81 9.39
C ASN A 71 41.27 4.09 9.55
N ALA A 72 42.02 3.87 8.45
CA ALA A 72 43.32 3.22 8.54
C ALA A 72 44.30 4.12 9.30
N PRO A 73 45.03 3.58 10.28
CA PRO A 73 45.99 4.35 11.06
C PRO A 73 47.09 4.88 10.15
N ARG A 74 47.48 6.13 10.42
CA ARG A 74 48.54 6.80 9.67
C ARG A 74 49.84 6.78 10.46
N PHE A 75 50.91 6.29 9.85
CA PHE A 75 52.23 6.21 10.46
C PHE A 75 53.27 6.95 9.62
N ASP A 76 54.33 7.42 10.27
CA ASP A 76 55.45 8.06 9.59
C ASP A 76 56.42 7.04 8.96
N SER A 77 56.36 5.79 9.40
CA SER A 77 57.17 4.66 8.94
C SER A 77 56.37 3.37 9.09
N GLU A 78 56.98 2.23 8.78
CA GLU A 78 56.44 0.92 9.18
C GLU A 78 56.19 0.90 10.69
N PRO A 79 54.97 0.56 11.15
CA PRO A 79 54.64 0.59 12.57
C PRO A 79 55.33 -0.55 13.32
N THR A 80 55.71 -0.32 14.57
CA THR A 80 56.13 -1.42 15.45
C THR A 80 54.93 -2.21 15.96
N LEU A 81 55.16 -3.42 16.48
CA LEU A 81 54.10 -4.24 17.07
C LEU A 81 53.42 -3.52 18.24
N GLU A 82 54.16 -2.79 19.08
CA GLU A 82 53.60 -2.01 20.20
C GLU A 82 52.71 -0.87 19.71
N GLN A 83 53.14 -0.14 18.68
CA GLN A 83 52.34 0.93 18.07
C GLN A 83 51.05 0.36 17.48
N LEU A 84 51.14 -0.79 16.81
CA LEU A 84 49.98 -1.49 16.27
C LEU A 84 49.01 -1.91 17.37
N VAL A 85 49.50 -2.51 18.47
CA VAL A 85 48.65 -2.95 19.59
C VAL A 85 47.90 -1.77 20.20
N GLU A 86 48.55 -0.62 20.36
CA GLU A 86 47.91 0.59 20.88
C GLU A 86 46.79 1.08 19.94
N VAL A 87 47.05 1.12 18.64
CA VAL A 87 46.04 1.47 17.63
C VAL A 87 44.89 0.47 17.64
N CYS A 88 45.15 -0.83 17.70
CA CYS A 88 44.12 -1.87 17.78
C CYS A 88 43.23 -1.69 19.01
N ARG A 89 43.81 -1.33 20.16
CA ARG A 89 43.06 -1.06 21.39
C ARG A 89 42.15 0.15 21.22
N GLN A 90 42.70 1.27 20.76
CA GLN A 90 41.93 2.50 20.54
C GLN A 90 40.79 2.26 19.55
N TYR A 91 41.08 1.58 18.43
CA TYR A 91 40.08 1.22 17.44
C TYR A 91 38.99 0.30 18.00
N ALA A 92 39.36 -0.72 18.80
CA ALA A 92 38.39 -1.60 19.45
C ALA A 92 37.47 -0.83 20.42
N ASP A 93 38.04 0.10 21.19
CA ASP A 93 37.28 0.91 22.15
C ASP A 93 36.34 1.90 21.44
N GLU A 94 36.77 2.48 20.31
CA GLU A 94 35.92 3.30 19.45
C GLU A 94 34.79 2.49 18.82
N GLN A 95 35.08 1.29 18.29
CA GLN A 95 34.06 0.39 17.76
C GLN A 95 33.06 -0.06 18.83
N ASP A 96 33.52 -0.44 20.02
CA ASP A 96 32.64 -0.80 21.14
C ASP A 96 31.77 0.39 21.58
N LYS A 97 32.30 1.63 21.54
CA LYS A 97 31.55 2.85 21.84
C LYS A 97 30.47 3.13 20.79
N GLU A 98 30.80 3.03 19.50
CA GLU A 98 29.85 3.20 18.39
C GLU A 98 28.77 2.12 18.40
N GLU A 99 29.17 0.86 18.55
CA GLU A 99 28.25 -0.28 18.61
C GLU A 99 27.33 -0.16 19.84
N ARG A 100 27.87 0.27 20.99
CA ARG A 100 27.07 0.52 22.19
C ARG A 100 26.00 1.59 21.95
N ALA A 101 26.35 2.70 21.31
CA ALA A 101 25.40 3.75 20.98
C ALA A 101 24.30 3.24 20.02
N HIS A 102 24.69 2.53 18.96
CA HIS A 102 23.75 1.98 17.99
C HIS A 102 22.83 0.90 18.58
N LEU A 103 23.35 0.01 19.44
CA LEU A 103 22.53 -1.00 20.11
C LEU A 103 21.60 -0.38 21.15
N ALA A 104 22.05 0.63 21.90
CA ALA A 104 21.19 1.36 22.83
C ALA A 104 20.03 2.04 22.10
N GLN A 105 20.31 2.76 21.02
CA GLN A 105 19.27 3.36 20.16
C GLN A 105 18.32 2.31 19.61
N ALA A 106 18.82 1.20 19.07
CA ALA A 106 17.98 0.13 18.54
C ALA A 106 17.08 -0.52 19.62
N ILE A 107 17.56 -0.61 20.86
CA ILE A 107 16.76 -1.08 22.01
C ILE A 107 15.65 -0.08 22.34
N GLU A 108 15.96 1.22 22.39
CA GLU A 108 14.99 2.28 22.64
C GLU A 108 13.91 2.34 21.56
N GLU A 109 14.30 2.28 20.28
CA GLU A 109 13.36 2.23 19.15
C GLU A 109 12.42 1.04 19.27
N LYS A 110 12.91 -0.13 19.71
CA LYS A 110 12.08 -1.32 19.88
C LYS A 110 11.14 -1.22 21.07
N ILE A 111 11.60 -0.62 22.18
CA ILE A 111 10.72 -0.31 23.31
C ILE A 111 9.57 0.60 22.86
N GLU A 112 9.88 1.64 22.08
CA GLU A 112 8.88 2.58 21.56
C GLU A 112 7.91 1.92 20.59
N MET A 113 8.39 1.04 19.70
CA MET A 113 7.52 0.24 18.83
C MET A 113 6.57 -0.65 19.64
N ILE A 114 7.06 -1.28 20.73
CA ILE A 114 6.23 -2.10 21.61
C ILE A 114 5.14 -1.24 22.27
N ARG A 115 5.50 -0.06 22.81
CA ARG A 115 4.55 0.87 23.42
C ARG A 115 3.46 1.31 22.45
N ARG A 116 3.84 1.63 21.21
CA ARG A 116 2.87 1.98 20.14
C ARG A 116 1.95 0.82 19.79
N ALA A 117 2.47 -0.41 19.75
CA ALA A 117 1.66 -1.60 19.50
C ALA A 117 0.64 -1.83 20.63
N ILE A 118 1.06 -1.63 21.89
CA ILE A 118 0.16 -1.67 23.06
C ILE A 118 -0.92 -0.59 22.93
N GLN A 119 -0.54 0.66 22.68
CA GLN A 119 -1.48 1.80 22.56
C GLN A 119 -2.51 1.60 21.44
N LYS A 120 -2.12 0.96 20.33
CA LYS A 120 -3.00 0.71 19.19
C LYS A 120 -3.78 -0.60 19.29
N HIS A 121 -3.55 -1.41 20.31
CA HIS A 121 -4.13 -2.75 20.44
C HIS A 121 -3.85 -3.60 19.19
N ASP A 122 -2.63 -3.53 18.65
CA ASP A 122 -2.27 -4.16 17.37
C ASP A 122 -1.53 -5.51 17.59
N PRO A 123 -2.18 -6.66 17.31
CA PRO A 123 -1.58 -7.97 17.47
C PRO A 123 -0.63 -8.36 16.32
N SER A 124 -0.65 -7.64 15.20
CA SER A 124 0.07 -8.01 13.95
C SER A 124 1.58 -7.72 14.00
N LEU A 125 2.01 -6.82 14.88
CA LEU A 125 3.40 -6.34 14.92
C LEU A 125 4.39 -7.33 15.58
N HIS A 126 3.92 -8.46 16.12
CA HIS A 126 4.73 -9.35 16.97
C HIS A 126 6.10 -9.74 16.38
N SER A 127 6.17 -10.07 15.08
CA SER A 127 7.42 -10.45 14.42
C SER A 127 8.43 -9.29 14.35
N HIS A 128 7.96 -8.05 14.20
CA HIS A 128 8.78 -6.86 14.08
C HIS A 128 9.27 -6.33 15.43
N LEU A 129 8.66 -6.75 16.54
CA LEU A 129 9.02 -6.30 17.89
C LEU A 129 10.23 -7.04 18.49
N LEU A 130 10.65 -8.16 17.89
CA LEU A 130 11.74 -8.97 18.41
C LEU A 130 13.11 -8.49 17.93
N LEU A 131 13.97 -8.09 18.86
CA LEU A 131 15.40 -8.03 18.63
C LEU A 131 15.98 -9.43 18.51
N HIS A 132 16.86 -9.64 17.52
CA HIS A 132 17.55 -10.90 17.34
C HIS A 132 18.38 -11.24 18.60
N GLY A 133 18.37 -12.51 19.03
CA GLY A 133 19.00 -12.94 20.28
C GLY A 133 20.50 -12.62 20.36
N SER A 134 21.21 -12.64 19.23
CA SER A 134 22.63 -12.24 19.17
C SER A 134 22.86 -10.77 19.53
N ARG A 135 21.97 -9.85 19.10
CA ARG A 135 22.07 -8.42 19.44
C ARG A 135 21.85 -8.17 20.93
N LEU A 136 20.90 -8.88 21.55
CA LEU A 136 20.66 -8.80 23.00
C LEU A 136 21.80 -9.42 23.83
N LYS A 137 22.45 -10.46 23.32
CA LYS A 137 23.64 -11.02 23.94
C LYS A 137 24.79 -9.99 23.90
N ARG A 138 25.07 -9.45 22.71
CA ARG A 138 26.10 -8.42 22.50
C ARG A 138 25.86 -7.16 23.31
N ALA A 139 24.61 -6.69 23.40
CA ALA A 139 24.25 -5.53 24.22
C ALA A 139 24.60 -5.73 25.72
N ARG A 140 24.36 -6.94 26.25
CA ARG A 140 24.73 -7.29 27.63
C ARG A 140 26.23 -7.36 27.83
N GLU A 141 26.98 -7.90 26.86
CA GLU A 141 28.45 -7.92 26.88
C GLU A 141 29.03 -6.49 26.91
N LEU A 142 28.39 -5.54 26.21
CA LEU A 142 28.74 -4.11 26.21
C LEU A 142 28.16 -3.32 27.40
N GLY A 143 27.55 -4.01 28.39
CA GLY A 143 27.01 -3.38 29.60
C GLY A 143 25.78 -2.49 29.36
N ILE A 144 25.03 -2.72 28.29
CA ILE A 144 23.74 -2.04 28.05
C ILE A 144 22.65 -2.74 28.86
N ASP A 145 21.85 -1.97 29.60
CA ASP A 145 20.70 -2.49 30.31
C ASP A 145 19.58 -2.89 29.33
N THR A 146 19.27 -4.19 29.31
CA THR A 146 18.21 -4.76 28.44
C THR A 146 16.91 -5.01 29.22
N THR A 147 16.88 -4.71 30.52
CA THR A 147 15.71 -4.89 31.40
C THR A 147 14.48 -4.13 30.91
N PRO A 148 14.57 -2.85 30.48
CA PRO A 148 13.41 -2.11 29.99
C PRO A 148 12.75 -2.76 28.76
N TYR A 149 13.57 -3.26 27.83
CA TYR A 149 13.08 -3.98 26.65
C TYR A 149 12.39 -5.29 27.01
N ASN A 150 12.99 -6.08 27.91
CA ASN A 150 12.39 -7.34 28.35
C ASN A 150 11.06 -7.12 29.08
N ASN A 151 10.96 -6.05 29.88
CA ASN A 151 9.72 -5.68 30.57
C ASN A 151 8.63 -5.28 29.57
N ALA A 152 8.95 -4.40 28.62
CA ALA A 152 8.01 -3.99 27.57
C ALA A 152 7.53 -5.20 26.74
N LEU A 153 8.45 -6.09 26.36
CA LEU A 153 8.10 -7.30 25.60
C LEU A 153 7.21 -8.26 26.43
N LYS A 154 7.46 -8.37 27.74
CA LYS A 154 6.63 -9.19 28.64
C LYS A 154 5.22 -8.62 28.76
N GLU A 155 5.09 -7.31 28.94
CA GLU A 155 3.80 -6.60 28.99
C GLU A 155 3.01 -6.83 27.70
N TYR A 156 3.63 -6.61 26.54
CA TYR A 156 2.98 -6.87 25.24
C TYR A 156 2.50 -8.32 25.10
N LYS A 157 3.32 -9.31 25.50
CA LYS A 157 2.92 -10.71 25.47
C LYS A 157 1.73 -11.03 26.38
N GLN A 158 1.61 -10.33 27.51
CA GLN A 158 0.48 -10.50 28.42
C GLN A 158 -0.82 -9.89 27.86
N LEU A 159 -0.72 -8.80 27.10
CA LEU A 159 -1.87 -8.13 26.47
C LEU A 159 -2.29 -8.75 25.13
N GLN A 160 -1.41 -9.53 24.48
CA GLN A 160 -1.70 -10.14 23.18
C GLN A 160 -3.00 -10.95 23.12
N PRO A 161 -3.39 -11.76 24.14
CA PRO A 161 -4.68 -12.44 24.14
C PRO A 161 -5.87 -11.48 24.11
N GLN A 162 -5.80 -10.36 24.84
CA GLN A 162 -6.84 -9.35 24.89
C GLN A 162 -6.99 -8.66 23.53
N PHE A 163 -5.88 -8.27 22.91
CA PHE A 163 -5.92 -7.66 21.57
C PHE A 163 -6.53 -8.58 20.51
N ARG A 164 -6.24 -9.88 20.57
CA ARG A 164 -6.85 -10.87 19.67
C ARG A 164 -8.35 -11.04 19.94
N GLU A 165 -8.77 -11.01 21.20
CA GLU A 165 -10.18 -11.09 21.55
C GLU A 165 -10.95 -9.86 21.04
N GLU A 166 -10.42 -8.66 21.25
CA GLU A 166 -10.99 -7.41 20.72
C GLU A 166 -11.06 -7.40 19.19
N GLU A 167 -10.01 -7.86 18.50
CA GLU A 167 -10.00 -7.98 17.04
C GLU A 167 -11.07 -8.95 16.54
N ASN A 168 -11.20 -10.12 17.20
CA ASN A 168 -12.24 -11.09 16.86
C ASN A 168 -13.66 -10.52 17.11
N GLN A 169 -13.85 -9.74 18.18
CA GLN A 169 -15.12 -9.08 18.45
C GLN A 169 -15.46 -8.06 17.35
N ARG A 170 -14.49 -7.23 16.93
CA ARG A 170 -14.67 -6.28 15.82
C ARG A 170 -15.02 -6.98 14.51
N LEU A 171 -14.34 -8.08 14.19
CA LEU A 171 -14.62 -8.87 13.00
C LEU A 171 -16.02 -9.50 13.02
N GLU A 172 -16.46 -9.98 14.17
CA GLU A 172 -17.80 -10.56 14.33
C GLU A 172 -18.90 -9.48 14.24
N GLU A 173 -18.67 -8.28 14.78
CA GLU A 173 -19.59 -7.15 14.61
C GLU A 173 -19.71 -6.73 13.15
N LEU A 174 -18.59 -6.59 12.44
CA LEU A 174 -18.56 -6.27 11.02
C LEU A 174 -19.30 -7.33 10.20
N ARG A 175 -19.11 -8.61 10.53
CA ARG A 175 -19.80 -9.71 9.87
C ARG A 175 -21.32 -9.63 10.10
N LYS A 176 -21.77 -9.36 11.32
CA LYS A 176 -23.19 -9.16 11.63
C LYS A 176 -23.78 -7.96 10.90
N GLU A 177 -23.03 -6.87 10.74
CA GLU A 177 -23.46 -5.71 9.97
C GLU A 177 -23.61 -6.05 8.48
N GLN A 178 -22.66 -6.79 7.90
CA GLN A 178 -22.73 -7.27 6.52
C GLN A 178 -23.92 -8.20 6.30
N GLU A 179 -24.13 -9.16 7.20
CA GLU A 179 -25.29 -10.06 7.16
C GLU A 179 -26.62 -9.28 7.23
N ARG A 180 -26.72 -8.27 8.10
CA ARG A 180 -27.91 -7.40 8.17
C ARG A 180 -28.12 -6.59 6.89
N ALA A 181 -27.05 -6.03 6.33
CA ALA A 181 -27.12 -5.27 5.08
C ALA A 181 -27.53 -6.16 3.90
N GLU A 182 -27.05 -7.39 3.85
CA GLU A 182 -27.43 -8.36 2.82
C GLU A 182 -28.90 -8.79 2.97
N MET A 183 -29.34 -9.09 4.19
CA MET A 183 -30.75 -9.41 4.48
C MET A 183 -31.67 -8.25 4.08
N ALA A 184 -31.30 -7.00 4.41
CA ALA A 184 -32.05 -5.82 4.01
C ALA A 184 -32.12 -5.66 2.48
N LYS A 185 -31.03 -5.94 1.75
CA LYS A 185 -31.03 -5.93 0.27
C LYS A 185 -31.94 -7.01 -0.31
N VAL A 186 -31.96 -8.21 0.29
CA VAL A 186 -32.84 -9.30 -0.15
C VAL A 186 -34.31 -8.98 0.11
N GLU A 187 -34.64 -8.44 1.27
CA GLU A 187 -36.00 -7.99 1.60
C GLU A 187 -36.47 -6.87 0.67
N GLU A 188 -35.60 -5.90 0.39
CA GLU A 188 -35.90 -4.81 -0.55
C GLU A 188 -36.13 -5.33 -1.97
N ARG A 189 -35.30 -6.28 -2.43
CA ARG A 189 -35.48 -6.92 -3.74
C ARG A 189 -36.83 -7.64 -3.81
N LYS A 190 -37.20 -8.42 -2.79
CA LYS A 190 -38.49 -9.12 -2.72
C LYS A 190 -39.66 -8.13 -2.73
N ARG A 191 -39.55 -7.02 -2.01
CA ARG A 191 -40.57 -5.96 -1.99
C ARG A 191 -40.78 -5.36 -3.38
N ARG A 192 -39.69 -5.04 -4.08
CA ARG A 192 -39.73 -4.50 -5.45
C ARG A 192 -40.29 -5.50 -6.46
N GLU A 193 -39.91 -6.76 -6.36
CA GLU A 193 -40.47 -7.83 -7.20
C GLU A 193 -41.97 -7.98 -6.98
N ALA A 194 -42.44 -7.92 -5.72
CA ALA A 194 -43.86 -7.98 -5.40
C ALA A 194 -44.64 -6.76 -5.94
N GLU A 195 -44.09 -5.55 -5.78
CA GLU A 195 -44.67 -4.32 -6.34
C GLU A 195 -44.75 -4.40 -7.88
N LYS A 196 -43.66 -4.81 -8.53
CA LYS A 196 -43.59 -5.01 -9.98
C LYS A 196 -44.68 -5.99 -10.45
N LEU A 197 -44.84 -7.14 -9.79
CA LEU A 197 -45.86 -8.12 -10.14
C LEU A 197 -47.28 -7.57 -9.94
N ALA A 198 -47.53 -6.81 -8.88
CA ALA A 198 -48.81 -6.16 -8.63
C ALA A 198 -49.12 -5.14 -9.74
N TRP A 199 -48.14 -4.31 -10.12
CA TRP A 199 -48.27 -3.34 -11.19
C TRP A 199 -48.57 -4.01 -12.54
N ILE A 200 -47.83 -5.06 -12.91
CA ILE A 200 -48.02 -5.79 -14.17
C ILE A 200 -49.43 -6.39 -14.25
N LYS A 201 -49.92 -6.93 -13.15
CA LYS A 201 -51.27 -7.49 -13.07
C LYS A 201 -52.36 -6.43 -13.32
N GLN A 202 -52.16 -5.22 -12.78
CA GLN A 202 -53.15 -4.15 -12.85
C GLN A 202 -53.08 -3.36 -14.17
N HIS A 203 -51.86 -3.05 -14.63
CA HIS A 203 -51.60 -2.08 -15.69
C HIS A 203 -50.86 -2.65 -16.90
N GLY A 204 -50.15 -3.78 -16.74
CA GLY A 204 -49.34 -4.35 -17.81
C GLY A 204 -50.16 -4.76 -19.03
N SER A 205 -49.55 -4.70 -20.21
CA SER A 205 -50.17 -5.18 -21.45
C SER A 205 -50.43 -6.68 -21.40
N GLU A 206 -51.34 -7.16 -22.27
CA GLU A 206 -51.62 -8.60 -22.37
C GLU A 206 -50.36 -9.41 -22.69
N LEU A 207 -49.48 -8.86 -23.53
CA LEU A 207 -48.19 -9.49 -23.85
C LEU A 207 -47.30 -9.58 -22.60
N LEU A 208 -47.14 -8.49 -21.85
CA LEU A 208 -46.31 -8.45 -20.65
C LEU A 208 -46.85 -9.41 -19.57
N ARG A 209 -48.16 -9.42 -19.34
CA ARG A 209 -48.81 -10.35 -18.39
C ARG A 209 -48.57 -11.80 -18.78
N ARG A 210 -48.78 -12.16 -20.05
CA ARG A 210 -48.58 -13.53 -20.54
C ARG A 210 -47.11 -13.95 -20.47
N ALA A 211 -46.18 -13.06 -20.82
CA ALA A 211 -44.75 -13.36 -20.78
C ALA A 211 -44.24 -13.60 -19.34
N VAL A 212 -44.69 -12.78 -18.39
CA VAL A 212 -44.38 -12.94 -16.96
C VAL A 212 -45.02 -14.21 -16.39
N ALA A 213 -46.26 -14.53 -16.78
CA ALA A 213 -46.91 -15.78 -16.38
C ALA A 213 -46.19 -17.03 -16.93
N ALA A 214 -45.50 -16.90 -18.08
CA ALA A 214 -44.65 -17.93 -18.65
C ALA A 214 -43.24 -17.97 -18.06
N GLY A 215 -42.90 -17.08 -17.11
CA GLY A 215 -41.60 -17.06 -16.43
C GLY A 215 -40.47 -16.38 -17.21
N HIS A 216 -40.78 -15.59 -18.24
CA HIS A 216 -39.77 -14.81 -18.97
C HIS A 216 -39.33 -13.57 -18.18
N ASP A 217 -38.05 -13.23 -18.28
CA ASP A 217 -37.57 -11.93 -17.81
C ASP A 217 -38.10 -10.84 -18.76
N CYS A 218 -38.89 -9.94 -18.19
CA CYS A 218 -39.57 -8.86 -18.89
C CYS A 218 -39.29 -7.51 -18.24
N ASP A 219 -38.17 -7.35 -17.52
CA ASP A 219 -37.80 -6.10 -16.84
C ASP A 219 -37.87 -4.89 -17.77
N ARG A 220 -37.19 -4.97 -18.93
CA ARG A 220 -37.16 -3.88 -19.92
C ARG A 220 -38.56 -3.48 -20.39
N ARG A 221 -39.38 -4.47 -20.74
CA ARG A 221 -40.76 -4.25 -21.23
C ARG A 221 -41.63 -3.64 -20.13
N TYR A 222 -41.52 -4.14 -18.91
CA TYR A 222 -42.21 -3.59 -17.74
C TYR A 222 -41.88 -2.11 -17.52
N LEU A 223 -40.59 -1.76 -17.52
CA LEU A 223 -40.18 -0.37 -17.31
C LEU A 223 -40.65 0.54 -18.43
N LEU A 224 -40.59 0.09 -19.69
CA LEU A 224 -41.08 0.87 -20.83
C LEU A 224 -42.60 1.12 -20.75
N GLU A 225 -43.39 0.08 -20.42
CA GLU A 225 -44.84 0.23 -20.26
C GLU A 225 -45.22 1.09 -19.06
N ARG A 226 -44.47 0.99 -17.95
CA ARG A 226 -44.66 1.82 -16.76
C ARG A 226 -44.33 3.29 -17.02
N ALA A 227 -43.19 3.55 -17.67
CA ALA A 227 -42.75 4.88 -18.07
C ALA A 227 -43.78 5.58 -18.97
N ALA A 228 -44.25 4.87 -20.00
CA ALA A 228 -45.23 5.43 -20.94
C ALA A 228 -46.57 5.80 -20.28
N MET A 229 -46.95 5.10 -19.20
CA MET A 229 -48.19 5.34 -18.47
C MET A 229 -48.03 6.46 -17.41
N GLU A 230 -46.98 6.40 -16.60
CA GLU A 230 -46.76 7.30 -15.47
C GLU A 230 -46.16 8.65 -15.90
N TYR A 231 -45.43 8.66 -17.02
CA TYR A 231 -44.74 9.84 -17.57
C TYR A 231 -44.99 10.00 -19.08
N PRO A 232 -46.22 10.37 -19.49
CA PRO A 232 -46.53 10.56 -20.90
C PRO A 232 -45.61 11.58 -21.57
N GLY A 233 -44.97 11.19 -22.68
CA GLY A 233 -44.06 12.03 -23.44
C GLY A 233 -42.60 11.97 -22.98
N PHE A 234 -42.28 11.25 -21.89
CA PHE A 234 -40.90 10.93 -21.53
C PHE A 234 -40.43 9.66 -22.23
N VAL A 235 -39.13 9.61 -22.54
CA VAL A 235 -38.43 8.44 -23.06
C VAL A 235 -37.59 7.84 -21.93
N LEU A 236 -37.84 6.59 -21.57
CA LEU A 236 -37.00 5.85 -20.64
C LEU A 236 -35.64 5.57 -21.28
N ASP A 237 -34.54 5.97 -20.68
CA ASP A 237 -33.19 5.61 -21.11
C ASP A 237 -32.77 4.28 -20.47
N TYR A 238 -33.28 3.17 -20.99
CA TYR A 238 -32.99 1.85 -20.41
C TYR A 238 -31.52 1.45 -20.59
N ASN A 239 -30.93 1.81 -21.74
CA ASN A 239 -29.57 1.44 -22.12
C ASN A 239 -28.50 2.42 -21.61
N GLU A 240 -28.87 3.47 -20.87
CA GLU A 240 -27.93 4.50 -20.35
C GLU A 240 -27.12 5.14 -21.49
N THR A 241 -27.81 5.47 -22.57
CA THR A 241 -27.22 6.05 -23.79
C THR A 241 -27.38 7.55 -23.87
N ALA A 242 -28.28 8.13 -23.06
CA ALA A 242 -28.41 9.57 -22.98
C ALA A 242 -27.19 10.15 -22.26
N ASP A 243 -26.76 11.31 -22.72
CA ASP A 243 -25.70 12.10 -22.09
C ASP A 243 -26.16 13.55 -21.96
N TRP A 244 -25.67 14.26 -20.95
CA TRP A 244 -26.10 15.62 -20.66
C TRP A 244 -25.11 16.46 -19.86
N ARG A 245 -25.33 17.77 -19.88
CA ARG A 245 -24.59 18.77 -19.10
C ARG A 245 -25.51 19.58 -18.20
N GLU A 246 -24.98 20.07 -17.09
CA GLU A 246 -25.72 20.96 -16.20
C GLU A 246 -26.08 22.28 -16.90
N ARG A 247 -27.28 22.78 -16.60
CA ARG A 247 -27.80 24.02 -17.16
C ARG A 247 -27.93 25.11 -16.09
N SER A 248 -27.28 26.24 -16.30
CA SER A 248 -27.32 27.37 -15.34
C SER A 248 -28.57 28.25 -15.45
N CYS A 249 -29.20 28.34 -16.63
CA CYS A 249 -30.36 29.22 -16.88
C CYS A 249 -31.50 28.48 -17.62
N PRO A 250 -32.36 27.72 -16.92
CA PRO A 250 -33.49 27.00 -17.52
C PRO A 250 -34.52 27.97 -18.12
N THR A 251 -35.23 27.54 -19.18
CA THR A 251 -36.36 28.32 -19.69
C THR A 251 -37.57 28.25 -18.74
N ILE A 252 -38.49 29.21 -18.86
CA ILE A 252 -39.75 29.19 -18.10
C ILE A 252 -40.58 27.94 -18.39
N ASN A 253 -40.55 27.43 -19.63
CA ASN A 253 -41.26 26.22 -20.02
C ASN A 253 -40.68 25.00 -19.30
N ALA A 254 -39.35 24.84 -19.28
CA ALA A 254 -38.72 23.73 -18.57
C ALA A 254 -38.94 23.78 -17.06
N LEU A 255 -38.98 24.99 -16.47
CA LEU A 255 -39.35 25.15 -15.05
C LEU A 255 -40.79 24.74 -14.78
N ASN A 256 -41.74 25.16 -15.62
CA ASN A 256 -43.15 24.78 -15.47
C ASN A 256 -43.32 23.26 -15.62
N GLU A 257 -42.69 22.64 -16.61
CA GLU A 257 -42.76 21.19 -16.81
C GLU A 257 -42.13 20.42 -15.64
N ARG A 258 -40.97 20.87 -15.13
CA ARG A 258 -40.36 20.29 -13.93
C ARG A 258 -41.31 20.37 -12.74
N ASP A 259 -41.95 21.52 -12.54
CA ASP A 259 -42.86 21.74 -11.41
C ASP A 259 -44.15 20.91 -11.56
N GLU A 260 -44.64 20.70 -12.78
CA GLU A 260 -45.74 19.77 -13.06
C GLU A 260 -45.36 18.32 -12.73
N VAL A 261 -44.16 17.88 -13.10
CA VAL A 261 -43.64 16.55 -12.76
C VAL A 261 -43.52 16.39 -11.24
N LEU A 262 -42.92 17.35 -10.54
CA LEU A 262 -42.76 17.30 -9.08
C LEU A 262 -44.11 17.38 -8.34
N LYS A 263 -45.10 18.07 -8.92
CA LYS A 263 -46.46 18.11 -8.37
C LYS A 263 -47.18 16.78 -8.54
N ALA A 264 -47.01 16.12 -9.68
CA ALA A 264 -47.59 14.80 -9.95
C ALA A 264 -46.89 13.70 -9.15
N HIS A 265 -45.57 13.82 -8.98
CA HIS A 265 -44.70 12.82 -8.36
C HIS A 265 -43.76 13.48 -7.34
N PRO A 266 -44.22 13.76 -6.10
CA PRO A 266 -43.42 14.49 -5.11
C PRO A 266 -42.14 13.78 -4.66
N ASP A 267 -42.08 12.46 -4.82
CA ASP A 267 -40.97 11.63 -4.34
C ASP A 267 -39.83 11.48 -5.38
N VAL A 268 -39.97 12.03 -6.59
CA VAL A 268 -38.95 11.91 -7.64
C VAL A 268 -37.98 13.06 -7.65
N ARG A 269 -36.75 12.78 -8.07
CA ARG A 269 -35.75 13.82 -8.32
C ARG A 269 -35.84 14.23 -9.78
N CYS A 270 -36.07 15.53 -10.01
CA CYS A 270 -36.17 16.09 -11.35
C CYS A 270 -35.07 17.15 -11.56
N SER A 271 -34.41 17.16 -12.71
CA SER A 271 -33.33 18.10 -13.05
C SER A 271 -33.45 18.56 -14.50
N ILE A 272 -33.21 19.84 -14.76
CA ILE A 272 -33.20 20.42 -16.10
C ILE A 272 -31.76 20.48 -16.59
N VAL A 273 -31.50 19.90 -17.76
CA VAL A 273 -30.14 19.70 -18.31
C VAL A 273 -30.08 20.08 -19.78
N TRP A 274 -28.87 20.14 -20.33
CA TRP A 274 -28.62 20.17 -21.76
C TRP A 274 -28.32 18.76 -22.25
N LEU A 275 -29.20 18.20 -23.08
CA LEU A 275 -29.01 16.88 -23.66
C LEU A 275 -27.95 16.96 -24.77
N THR A 276 -26.89 16.17 -24.63
CA THR A 276 -25.80 16.03 -25.62
C THR A 276 -25.98 14.78 -26.47
N SER A 277 -26.66 13.75 -25.96
CA SER A 277 -27.03 12.54 -26.70
C SER A 277 -28.45 12.10 -26.37
N GLU A 278 -29.26 11.77 -27.37
CA GLU A 278 -30.64 11.28 -27.16
C GLU A 278 -30.63 9.85 -26.60
N PRO A 279 -31.59 9.50 -25.71
CA PRO A 279 -31.74 8.12 -25.24
C PRO A 279 -32.13 7.20 -26.41
N SER A 280 -31.36 6.14 -26.60
CA SER A 280 -31.63 5.08 -27.55
C SER A 280 -32.03 3.80 -26.83
N ASN A 281 -33.30 3.42 -27.01
CA ASN A 281 -33.80 2.09 -26.66
C ASN A 281 -33.71 1.11 -27.83
N ALA A 282 -32.84 1.35 -28.82
CA ALA A 282 -32.59 0.34 -29.83
C ALA A 282 -32.17 -0.98 -29.14
N PHE A 283 -32.59 -2.10 -29.71
CA PHE A 283 -31.96 -3.37 -29.35
C PHE A 283 -30.58 -3.33 -29.99
N ASP A 284 -29.55 -3.37 -29.16
CA ASP A 284 -28.24 -3.74 -29.64
C ASP A 284 -28.37 -5.14 -30.25
N HIS A 285 -28.48 -5.22 -31.57
CA HIS A 285 -28.53 -6.45 -32.34
C HIS A 285 -27.13 -7.12 -32.30
N TYR A 286 -26.67 -7.57 -31.13
CA TYR A 286 -25.35 -8.20 -30.97
C TYR A 286 -25.31 -9.71 -31.30
N ASP A 287 -26.45 -10.33 -31.65
CA ASP A 287 -26.51 -11.77 -31.96
C ASP A 287 -26.45 -12.10 -33.46
N GLU A 288 -26.38 -11.11 -34.35
CA GLU A 288 -25.88 -11.39 -35.71
C GLU A 288 -24.36 -11.25 -35.67
N PRO A 289 -23.59 -12.36 -35.74
CA PRO A 289 -22.15 -12.26 -35.83
C PRO A 289 -21.85 -11.40 -37.04
N ALA A 290 -21.20 -10.25 -36.81
CA ALA A 290 -20.78 -9.34 -37.88
C ALA A 290 -20.24 -10.20 -39.02
N ALA A 291 -20.90 -10.14 -40.18
CA ALA A 291 -20.49 -10.94 -41.32
C ALA A 291 -18.99 -10.68 -41.52
N PRO A 292 -18.14 -11.73 -41.52
CA PRO A 292 -16.69 -11.54 -41.55
C PRO A 292 -16.33 -10.82 -42.84
N GLY A 293 -16.06 -9.52 -42.74
CA GLY A 293 -15.78 -8.65 -43.89
C GLY A 293 -16.67 -7.44 -44.09
N ASP A 294 -17.49 -7.02 -43.11
CA ASP A 294 -18.15 -5.71 -43.15
C ASP A 294 -17.28 -4.63 -42.46
N PRO A 295 -16.50 -3.82 -43.20
CA PRO A 295 -15.64 -2.77 -42.63
C PRO A 295 -16.41 -1.56 -42.10
N ASP A 296 -17.72 -1.47 -42.29
CA ASP A 296 -18.56 -0.35 -41.89
C ASP A 296 -19.47 -0.72 -40.71
N MET A 297 -18.87 -1.15 -39.58
CA MET A 297 -19.56 -1.01 -38.30
C MET A 297 -19.76 0.48 -38.07
N PRO A 298 -21.01 1.00 -38.03
CA PRO A 298 -21.25 2.39 -37.73
C PRO A 298 -20.86 2.60 -36.27
N TYR A 299 -19.60 2.99 -36.04
CA TYR A 299 -19.27 3.76 -34.87
C TYR A 299 -20.30 4.87 -34.81
N CYS A 300 -21.03 4.98 -33.70
CA CYS A 300 -21.88 6.11 -33.42
C CYS A 300 -21.02 7.36 -33.65
N VAL A 301 -21.16 7.99 -34.83
CA VAL A 301 -20.40 9.19 -35.14
C VAL A 301 -21.04 10.23 -34.26
N TYR A 302 -20.39 10.51 -33.13
CA TYR A 302 -20.76 11.62 -32.26
C TYR A 302 -20.74 12.87 -33.14
N ASP A 303 -21.92 13.36 -33.49
CA ASP A 303 -22.04 14.65 -34.16
C ASP A 303 -21.77 15.71 -33.10
N GLU A 304 -20.52 16.16 -33.00
CA GLU A 304 -20.11 17.25 -32.10
C GLU A 304 -20.89 18.56 -32.36
N ASN A 305 -21.63 18.66 -33.47
CA ASN A 305 -22.47 19.80 -33.82
C ASN A 305 -23.98 19.55 -33.64
N ALA A 306 -24.38 18.42 -33.04
CA ALA A 306 -25.78 18.21 -32.68
C ALA A 306 -26.26 19.38 -31.80
N PRO A 307 -27.36 20.06 -32.18
CA PRO A 307 -27.81 21.22 -31.42
C PRO A 307 -28.20 20.79 -30.01
N GLU A 308 -27.55 21.38 -28.99
CA GLU A 308 -27.88 21.15 -27.58
C GLU A 308 -29.38 21.44 -27.37
N ARG A 309 -30.13 20.45 -26.87
CA ARG A 309 -31.55 20.59 -26.57
C ARG A 309 -31.75 20.67 -25.08
N GLU A 310 -32.64 21.56 -24.64
CA GLU A 310 -33.09 21.56 -23.25
C GLU A 310 -33.90 20.31 -22.99
N ALA A 311 -33.56 19.59 -21.93
CA ALA A 311 -34.26 18.37 -21.55
C ALA A 311 -34.52 18.33 -20.04
N ILE A 312 -35.52 17.55 -19.67
CA ILE A 312 -35.86 17.23 -18.28
C ILE A 312 -35.46 15.78 -18.00
N ILE A 313 -34.59 15.60 -17.01
CA ILE A 313 -34.20 14.30 -16.50
C ILE A 313 -34.97 14.02 -15.21
N VAL A 314 -35.73 12.93 -15.20
CA VAL A 314 -36.40 12.42 -14.00
C VAL A 314 -35.71 11.14 -13.55
N VAL A 315 -35.31 11.13 -12.28
CA VAL A 315 -34.78 9.96 -11.56
C VAL A 315 -35.84 9.51 -10.59
N ASP A 316 -36.52 8.42 -10.96
CA ASP A 316 -37.56 7.80 -10.16
C ASP A 316 -37.03 6.47 -9.59
N PRO A 317 -37.09 6.26 -8.25
CA PRO A 317 -36.56 5.07 -7.59
C PRO A 317 -37.21 3.76 -8.08
N THR A 318 -38.41 3.81 -8.66
CA THR A 318 -39.12 2.65 -9.20
C THR A 318 -38.50 2.10 -10.48
N TYR A 319 -37.66 2.88 -11.16
CA TYR A 319 -36.98 2.49 -12.41
C TYR A 319 -35.54 2.00 -12.19
N ASN A 320 -35.19 1.58 -10.97
CA ASN A 320 -33.88 0.99 -10.64
C ASN A 320 -32.69 1.86 -11.06
N GLY A 321 -32.82 3.18 -10.94
CA GLY A 321 -31.77 4.12 -11.31
C GLY A 321 -31.70 4.48 -12.80
N LYS A 322 -32.64 4.01 -13.63
CA LYS A 322 -32.77 4.46 -15.02
C LYS A 322 -33.39 5.85 -15.09
N TYR A 323 -33.01 6.59 -16.13
CA TYR A 323 -33.43 7.96 -16.36
C TYR A 323 -34.65 8.01 -17.27
N LEU A 324 -35.55 8.95 -17.02
CA LEU A 324 -36.59 9.35 -17.95
C LEU A 324 -36.19 10.71 -18.52
N VAL A 325 -36.12 10.82 -19.85
CA VAL A 325 -35.65 12.01 -20.57
C VAL A 325 -36.80 12.55 -21.41
N LYS A 326 -37.02 13.86 -21.37
CA LYS A 326 -37.96 14.55 -22.26
C LYS A 326 -37.33 15.81 -22.83
#